data_AF-A0A953Q6P8-F1
#
_entry.id   AF-A0A953Q6P8-F1
#
_cell.length_a   1.000
_cell.length_b   1.000
_cell.length_c   1.000
_cell.angle_alpha   90.00
_cell.angle_beta   90.00
_cell.angle_gamma   90.00
#
_symmetry.space_group_name_H-M   'P 1'
#
loop_
_entity.id
_entity.type
_entity.pdbx_description
1 polymer ?
#
loop_
_entity_poly.entity_id
_entity_poly.type
_entity_poly.pdbx_seq_one_letter_code
_entity_poly.pdbx_strand_id
1 'polypeptide(L)'
;HGLQPYGCGCVLFRDPGVGVLYKHESPYTYFTSSDLHLGEISLECSRPGASAVALWATQRLLPLAPGGEFASMLEACRDAALTLFERLRGDSRWMAPIVPQLDIVVWAPRDRSARHASELSQKVFDASARRNLHFALARLPARFFASAALEPDQETVLCLRSVLMKPEHRAWMDRIVETLRQVADEVIGA
;
A
#
# COMPACT_ATOMS: atom_id res chain seq x y z
N HIS A 1 -6.22 -1.42 5.28
CA HIS A 1 -5.91 -2.87 5.19
C HIS A 1 -7.03 -3.69 5.79
N GLY A 2 -7.30 -4.89 5.26
CA GLY A 2 -8.38 -5.77 5.77
C GLY A 2 -8.03 -6.62 6.99
N LEU A 3 -6.79 -6.52 7.51
CA LEU A 3 -6.30 -7.25 8.69
C LEU A 3 -6.47 -8.78 8.61
N GLN A 4 -6.43 -9.33 7.40
CA GLN A 4 -6.49 -10.77 7.16
C GLN A 4 -5.13 -11.30 6.69
N PRO A 5 -4.78 -12.55 7.04
CA PRO A 5 -3.72 -13.29 6.36
C PRO A 5 -3.98 -13.40 4.84
N TYR A 6 -2.93 -13.76 4.10
CA TYR A 6 -3.05 -14.02 2.66
C TYR A 6 -4.09 -15.12 2.37
N GLY A 7 -4.77 -15.01 1.22
CA GLY A 7 -5.83 -15.94 0.81
C GLY A 7 -7.25 -15.48 1.14
N CYS A 8 -7.45 -14.23 1.61
CA CYS A 8 -8.76 -13.65 1.90
C CYS A 8 -9.13 -12.53 0.89
N GLY A 9 -9.12 -12.84 -0.40
CA GLY A 9 -9.61 -11.95 -1.45
C GLY A 9 -11.13 -11.99 -1.58
N CYS A 10 -11.73 -10.97 -2.19
CA CYS A 10 -13.15 -10.99 -2.53
C CYS A 10 -13.43 -10.23 -3.83
N VAL A 11 -14.54 -10.59 -4.47
CA VAL A 11 -15.16 -9.83 -5.56
C VAL A 11 -16.57 -9.49 -5.11
N LEU A 12 -16.94 -8.22 -5.21
CA LEU A 12 -18.27 -7.74 -4.86
C LEU A 12 -18.96 -7.26 -6.14
N PHE A 13 -20.13 -7.79 -6.42
CA PHE A 13 -20.95 -7.36 -7.54
C PHE A 13 -22.08 -6.46 -7.05
N ARG A 14 -22.29 -5.35 -7.75
CA ARG A 14 -23.42 -4.46 -7.49
C ARG A 14 -24.76 -5.16 -7.71
N ASP A 15 -24.82 -6.02 -8.72
CA ASP A 15 -26.00 -6.83 -9.06
C ASP A 15 -25.66 -8.32 -8.85
N PRO A 16 -26.31 -9.03 -7.90
CA PRO A 16 -26.08 -10.45 -7.69
C PRO A 16 -26.51 -11.33 -8.87
N GLY A 17 -27.36 -10.83 -9.78
CA GLY A 17 -27.82 -11.56 -10.97
C GLY A 17 -26.70 -11.99 -11.91
N VAL A 18 -25.53 -11.34 -11.85
CA VAL A 18 -24.33 -11.71 -12.61
C VAL A 18 -23.84 -13.13 -12.34
N GLY A 19 -24.25 -13.75 -11.22
CA GLY A 19 -23.94 -15.15 -10.90
C GLY A 19 -24.28 -16.12 -12.04
N VAL A 20 -25.26 -15.80 -12.89
CA VAL A 20 -25.61 -16.60 -14.08
C VAL A 20 -24.44 -16.78 -15.05
N LEU A 21 -23.51 -15.81 -15.13
CA LEU A 21 -22.35 -15.87 -16.02
C LEU A 21 -21.25 -16.81 -15.50
N TYR A 22 -21.24 -17.07 -14.20
CA TYR A 22 -20.28 -17.95 -13.55
C TYR A 22 -20.85 -19.34 -13.29
N LYS A 23 -22.17 -19.49 -13.44
CA LYS A 23 -22.90 -20.73 -13.19
C LYS A 23 -22.34 -21.84 -14.08
N HIS A 24 -21.82 -22.87 -13.43
CA HIS A 24 -21.39 -24.08 -14.10
C HIS A 24 -21.97 -25.29 -13.38
N GLU A 25 -22.24 -26.34 -14.17
CA GLU A 25 -22.70 -27.62 -13.65
C GLU A 25 -21.51 -28.57 -13.52
N SER A 26 -21.46 -29.31 -12.42
CA SER A 26 -20.53 -30.42 -12.24
C SER A 26 -21.35 -31.72 -12.18
N PRO A 27 -21.03 -32.74 -12.99
CA PRO A 27 -21.68 -34.05 -12.89
C PRO A 27 -21.39 -34.76 -11.56
N TYR A 28 -20.39 -34.27 -10.81
CA TYR A 28 -20.13 -34.66 -9.43
C TYR A 28 -20.68 -33.60 -8.46
N THR A 29 -21.71 -33.99 -7.71
CA THR A 29 -22.16 -33.45 -6.42
C THR A 29 -22.61 -31.98 -6.33
N TYR A 30 -23.92 -31.74 -6.43
CA TYR A 30 -24.68 -30.74 -5.66
C TYR A 30 -26.12 -31.25 -5.45
N PHE A 31 -26.31 -32.29 -4.63
CA PHE A 31 -27.57 -33.07 -4.60
C PHE A 31 -28.41 -32.93 -3.33
N THR A 32 -28.18 -31.92 -2.49
CA THR A 32 -28.87 -31.85 -1.17
C THR A 32 -29.52 -30.51 -0.82
N SER A 33 -29.39 -29.46 -1.63
CA SER A 33 -30.12 -28.20 -1.42
C SER A 33 -30.54 -27.58 -2.75
N SER A 34 -31.68 -26.88 -2.75
CA SER A 34 -32.09 -25.96 -3.83
C SER A 34 -31.45 -24.58 -3.72
N ASP A 35 -30.70 -24.32 -2.65
CA ASP A 35 -29.96 -23.07 -2.46
C ASP A 35 -28.75 -23.00 -3.38
N LEU A 36 -28.42 -21.79 -3.82
CA LEU A 36 -27.27 -21.52 -4.67
C LEU A 36 -25.97 -21.96 -3.98
N HIS A 37 -25.24 -22.92 -4.56
CA HIS A 37 -23.95 -23.31 -4.01
C HIS A 37 -22.89 -22.31 -4.46
N LEU A 38 -22.18 -21.70 -3.49
CA LEU A 38 -21.11 -20.74 -3.80
C LEU A 38 -20.04 -21.31 -4.73
N GLY A 39 -19.88 -22.65 -4.78
CA GLY A 39 -18.97 -23.34 -5.70
C GLY A 39 -19.38 -23.25 -7.16
N GLU A 40 -20.67 -23.15 -7.44
CA GLU A 40 -21.24 -23.11 -8.79
C GLU A 40 -21.12 -21.73 -9.43
N ILE A 41 -20.92 -20.67 -8.63
CA ILE A 41 -20.91 -19.28 -9.09
C ILE A 41 -19.59 -18.55 -8.80
N SER A 42 -18.49 -19.29 -8.68
CA SER A 42 -17.15 -18.75 -8.50
C SER A 42 -16.15 -19.35 -9.48
N LEU A 43 -15.00 -18.67 -9.64
CA LEU A 43 -13.89 -19.17 -10.45
C LEU A 43 -13.11 -20.31 -9.77
N GLU A 44 -13.13 -20.34 -8.43
CA GLU A 44 -12.49 -21.37 -7.64
C GLU A 44 -13.50 -22.42 -7.18
N CYS A 45 -13.05 -23.66 -7.03
CA CYS A 45 -13.88 -24.76 -6.50
C CYS A 45 -13.79 -24.82 -4.96
N SER A 46 -12.97 -25.74 -4.43
CA SER A 46 -12.75 -25.94 -3.00
C SER A 46 -12.09 -24.72 -2.37
N ARG A 47 -12.67 -24.21 -1.29
CA ARG A 47 -12.18 -23.03 -0.57
C ARG A 47 -12.18 -23.27 0.92
N PRO A 48 -11.21 -22.73 1.66
CA PRO A 48 -11.15 -22.89 3.11
C PRO A 48 -12.25 -22.04 3.77
N GLY A 49 -13.28 -22.69 4.32
CA GLY A 49 -14.26 -22.01 5.19
C GLY A 49 -13.61 -21.26 6.36
N ALA A 50 -12.41 -21.70 6.79
CA ALA A 50 -11.59 -21.01 7.79
C ALA A 50 -11.26 -19.55 7.42
N SER A 51 -11.07 -19.23 6.13
CA SER A 51 -10.81 -17.84 5.70
C SER A 51 -12.06 -16.96 5.87
N ALA A 52 -13.25 -17.52 5.63
CA ALA A 52 -14.51 -16.81 5.87
C ALA A 52 -14.74 -16.58 7.37
N VAL A 53 -14.45 -17.57 8.22
CA VAL A 53 -14.56 -17.44 9.68
C VAL A 53 -13.56 -16.41 10.23
N ALA A 54 -12.32 -16.39 9.73
CA ALA A 54 -11.31 -15.41 10.15
C ALA A 54 -11.78 -13.98 9.83
N LEU A 55 -12.24 -13.73 8.60
CA LEU A 55 -12.79 -12.43 8.20
C LEU A 55 -14.02 -12.05 9.04
N TRP A 56 -14.95 -12.98 9.24
CA TRP A 56 -16.14 -12.75 10.05
C TRP A 56 -15.77 -12.37 11.48
N ALA A 57 -14.86 -13.10 12.12
CA ALA A 57 -14.41 -12.81 13.48
C ALA A 57 -13.74 -11.44 13.57
N THR A 58 -12.89 -11.08 12.60
CA THR A 58 -12.31 -9.74 12.54
C THR A 58 -13.38 -8.67 12.39
N GLN A 59 -14.39 -8.84 11.54
CA GLN A 59 -15.47 -7.86 11.38
C GLN A 59 -16.43 -7.81 12.57
N ARG A 60 -16.49 -8.85 13.40
CA ARG A 60 -17.21 -8.82 14.68
C ARG A 60 -16.47 -7.98 15.70
N LEU A 61 -15.15 -8.08 15.76
CA LEU A 61 -14.31 -7.27 16.65
C LEU A 61 -14.16 -5.83 16.16
N LEU A 62 -13.97 -5.65 14.85
CA LEU A 62 -13.69 -4.39 14.16
C LEU A 62 -14.73 -4.16 13.05
N PRO A 63 -15.95 -3.71 13.40
CA PRO A 63 -17.02 -3.52 12.42
C PRO A 63 -16.68 -2.51 11.32
N LEU A 64 -17.21 -2.76 10.13
CA LEU A 64 -17.14 -1.84 8.98
C LEU A 64 -18.14 -0.69 9.14
N ALA A 65 -17.96 0.14 10.17
CA ALA A 65 -18.83 1.25 10.51
C ALA A 65 -18.11 2.60 10.34
N PRO A 66 -18.70 3.60 9.64
CA PRO A 66 -18.17 4.96 9.62
C PRO A 66 -17.99 5.50 11.05
N GLY A 67 -16.82 6.08 11.32
CA GLY A 67 -16.47 6.60 12.66
C GLY A 67 -16.24 5.53 13.74
N GLY A 68 -16.30 4.24 13.40
CA GLY A 68 -15.94 3.14 14.30
C GLY A 68 -14.44 2.97 14.47
N GLU A 69 -14.03 2.12 15.40
CA GLU A 69 -12.61 1.89 15.74
C GLU A 69 -11.75 1.53 14.51
N PHE A 70 -12.24 0.63 13.65
CA PHE A 70 -11.53 0.26 12.44
C PHE A 70 -11.36 1.43 11.46
N ALA A 71 -12.38 2.30 11.33
CA ALA A 71 -12.30 3.50 10.52
C ALA A 71 -11.23 4.46 11.09
N SER A 72 -11.23 4.70 12.40
CA SER A 72 -10.22 5.53 13.06
C SER A 72 -8.80 4.99 12.93
N MET A 73 -8.62 3.66 12.93
CA MET A 73 -7.32 3.04 12.64
C MET A 73 -6.85 3.35 11.21
N LEU A 74 -7.73 3.24 10.21
CA LEU A 74 -7.41 3.55 8.81
C LEU A 74 -7.13 5.05 8.61
N GLU A 75 -7.87 5.92 9.29
CA GLU A 75 -7.64 7.36 9.32
C GLU A 75 -6.25 7.68 9.90
N ALA A 76 -5.87 7.05 11.01
CA ALA A 76 -4.53 7.23 11.59
C ALA A 76 -3.40 6.80 10.63
N CYS A 77 -3.58 5.72 9.87
CA CYS A 77 -2.64 5.30 8.83
C CYS A 77 -2.52 6.35 7.71
N ARG A 78 -3.66 6.88 7.24
CA ARG A 78 -3.69 7.94 6.23
C ARG A 78 -3.05 9.24 6.74
N ASP A 79 -3.33 9.63 7.97
CA ASP A 79 -2.73 10.81 8.62
C ASP A 79 -1.21 10.67 8.75
N ALA A 80 -0.71 9.47 9.06
CA ALA A 80 0.72 9.20 9.06
C ALA A 80 1.35 9.39 7.67
N ALA A 81 0.69 8.91 6.61
CA ALA A 81 1.17 9.10 5.24
C ALA A 81 1.17 10.58 4.82
N LEU A 82 0.11 11.32 5.14
CA LEU A 82 0.05 12.78 4.91
C LEU A 82 1.16 13.51 5.68
N THR A 83 1.40 13.15 6.94
CA THR A 83 2.43 13.76 7.76
C THR A 83 3.82 13.51 7.19
N LEU A 84 4.12 12.26 6.78
CA LEU A 84 5.39 11.93 6.12
C LEU A 84 5.55 12.73 4.81
N PHE A 85 4.50 12.81 4.00
CA PHE A 85 4.52 13.58 2.76
C PHE A 85 4.83 15.06 3.01
N GLU A 86 4.21 15.68 4.01
CA GLU A 86 4.50 17.07 4.36
C GLU A 86 5.94 17.28 4.85
N ARG A 87 6.47 16.33 5.63
CA ARG A 87 7.88 16.36 6.08
C ARG A 87 8.85 16.26 4.90
N LEU A 88 8.56 15.38 3.94
CA LEU A 88 9.35 15.24 2.71
C LEU A 88 9.26 16.49 1.83
N ARG A 89 8.07 17.09 1.71
CA ARG A 89 7.86 18.31 0.92
C ARG A 89 8.58 19.52 1.52
N GLY A 90 8.72 19.57 2.84
CA GLY A 90 9.45 20.60 3.56
C GLY A 90 10.98 20.46 3.51
N ASP A 91 11.52 19.35 3.00
CA ASP A 91 12.94 19.07 2.92
C ASP A 91 13.41 19.11 1.46
N SER A 92 14.30 20.04 1.14
CA SER A 92 14.76 20.33 -0.22
C SER A 92 15.45 19.17 -0.91
N ARG A 93 15.92 18.17 -0.15
CA ARG A 93 16.60 16.98 -0.68
C ARG A 93 15.66 16.00 -1.35
N TRP A 94 14.34 16.15 -1.22
CA TRP A 94 13.37 15.19 -1.74
C TRP A 94 12.46 15.77 -2.83
N MET A 95 11.94 14.86 -3.64
CA MET A 95 10.86 15.07 -4.58
C MET A 95 9.76 14.05 -4.29
N ALA A 96 8.58 14.52 -3.91
CA ALA A 96 7.40 13.68 -3.68
C ALA A 96 6.28 14.14 -4.66
N PRO A 97 6.13 13.47 -5.81
CA PRO A 97 5.34 14.00 -6.93
C PRO A 97 3.82 13.86 -6.74
N ILE A 98 3.38 12.99 -5.84
CA ILE A 98 1.98 12.61 -5.68
C ILE A 98 1.59 12.82 -4.22
N VAL A 99 0.60 13.69 -3.97
CA VAL A 99 -0.02 13.82 -2.65
C VAL A 99 -0.73 12.52 -2.32
N PRO A 100 -0.46 11.86 -1.18
CA PRO A 100 -1.05 10.58 -0.86
C PRO A 100 -2.55 10.73 -0.58
N GLN A 101 -3.37 9.96 -1.29
CA GLN A 101 -4.81 9.87 -1.04
C GLN A 101 -5.14 8.82 0.04
N LEU A 102 -4.27 7.82 0.17
CA LEU A 102 -4.31 6.71 1.14
C LEU A 102 -2.99 6.67 1.93
N ASP A 103 -2.64 5.52 2.51
CA ASP A 103 -1.50 5.33 3.39
C ASP A 103 -0.16 5.01 2.67
N ILE A 104 -0.05 5.34 1.38
CA ILE A 104 1.14 5.04 0.55
C ILE A 104 1.82 6.34 0.15
N VAL A 105 3.11 6.47 0.49
CA VAL A 105 3.95 7.63 0.11
C VAL A 105 5.06 7.16 -0.81
N VAL A 106 5.29 7.89 -1.90
CA VAL A 106 6.39 7.63 -2.86
C VAL A 106 7.21 8.89 -3.05
N TRP A 107 8.53 8.79 -2.97
CA TRP A 107 9.44 9.91 -3.15
C TRP A 107 10.80 9.45 -3.68
N ALA A 108 11.59 10.40 -4.17
CA ALA A 108 12.97 10.18 -4.60
C ALA A 108 13.86 11.34 -4.12
N PRO A 109 15.18 11.15 -3.98
CA PRO A 109 16.15 12.23 -3.85
C PRO A 109 16.00 13.23 -5.00
N ARG A 110 16.16 14.51 -4.70
CA ARG A 110 16.16 15.59 -5.68
C ARG A 110 17.47 15.59 -6.43
N ASP A 111 17.39 15.49 -7.75
CA ASP A 111 18.51 15.59 -8.67
C ASP A 111 17.99 16.05 -10.04
N ARG A 112 18.87 16.54 -10.91
CA ARG A 112 18.53 16.84 -12.31
C ARG A 112 18.53 15.59 -13.17
N SER A 113 19.37 14.60 -12.88
CA SER A 113 19.43 13.31 -13.59
C SER A 113 18.49 12.29 -12.95
N ALA A 114 17.60 11.71 -13.75
CA ALA A 114 16.74 10.60 -13.31
C ALA A 114 17.57 9.36 -12.95
N ARG A 115 18.69 9.13 -13.65
CA ARG A 115 19.67 8.07 -13.32
C ARG A 115 20.27 8.28 -11.95
N HIS A 116 20.83 9.47 -11.69
CA HIS A 116 21.48 9.72 -10.41
C HIS A 116 20.49 9.71 -9.24
N ALA A 117 19.28 10.27 -9.41
CA ALA A 117 18.20 10.15 -8.41
C ALA A 117 17.83 8.68 -8.12
N SER A 118 17.86 7.82 -9.14
CA SER A 118 17.58 6.38 -8.98
C SER A 118 18.69 5.67 -8.20
N GLU A 119 19.95 5.97 -8.50
CA GLU A 119 21.12 5.44 -7.79
C GLU A 119 21.13 5.87 -6.32
N LEU A 120 20.84 7.14 -6.05
CA LEU A 120 20.69 7.66 -4.69
C LEU A 120 19.52 6.99 -3.96
N SER A 121 18.38 6.75 -4.61
CA SER A 121 17.25 6.04 -4.00
C SER A 121 17.63 4.64 -3.54
N GLN A 122 18.41 3.90 -4.33
CA GLN A 122 18.92 2.58 -3.94
C GLN A 122 19.85 2.68 -2.73
N LYS A 123 20.79 3.64 -2.74
CA LYS A 123 21.70 3.86 -1.59
C LYS A 123 20.95 4.22 -0.31
N VAL A 124 19.94 5.11 -0.39
CA VAL A 124 19.09 5.49 0.74
C VAL A 124 18.29 4.28 1.24
N PHE A 125 17.75 3.45 0.33
CA PHE A 125 17.05 2.22 0.68
C PHE A 125 17.94 1.27 1.50
N ASP A 126 19.15 0.99 1.01
CA ASP A 126 20.10 0.09 1.67
C ASP A 126 20.58 0.66 3.02
N ALA A 127 20.85 1.97 3.08
CA ALA A 127 21.25 2.65 4.30
C ALA A 127 20.12 2.71 5.35
N SER A 128 18.88 2.91 4.93
CA SER A 128 17.71 2.91 5.82
C SER A 128 17.50 1.53 6.45
N ALA A 129 17.62 0.46 5.65
CA ALA A 129 17.48 -0.92 6.14
C ALA A 129 18.51 -1.25 7.23
N ARG A 130 19.76 -0.80 7.09
CA ARG A 130 20.81 -0.96 8.13
C ARG A 130 20.47 -0.25 9.45
N ARG A 131 19.57 0.73 9.44
CA ARG A 131 19.07 1.45 10.62
C ARG A 131 17.69 0.94 11.09
N ASN A 132 17.25 -0.22 10.61
CA ASN A 132 15.92 -0.80 10.88
C ASN A 132 14.75 0.06 10.39
N LEU A 133 14.99 0.88 9.35
CA LEU A 133 13.95 1.62 8.65
C LEU A 133 13.75 1.00 7.26
N HIS A 134 12.66 0.25 7.10
CA HIS A 134 12.42 -0.52 5.88
C HIS A 134 11.46 0.20 4.95
N PHE A 135 11.89 0.39 3.70
CA PHE A 135 11.08 0.88 2.61
C PHE A 135 10.87 -0.22 1.56
N ALA A 136 10.06 0.08 0.55
CA ALA A 136 10.02 -0.63 -0.71
C ALA A 136 10.55 0.29 -1.83
N LEU A 137 10.80 -0.28 -3.00
CA LEU A 137 11.17 0.48 -4.20
C LEU A 137 10.04 0.41 -5.23
N ALA A 138 9.86 1.49 -5.98
CA ALA A 138 8.92 1.57 -7.09
C ALA A 138 9.51 2.39 -8.24
N ARG A 139 9.21 2.02 -9.49
CA ARG A 139 9.58 2.83 -10.67
C ARG A 139 8.40 3.68 -11.09
N LEU A 140 8.57 5.00 -11.08
CA LEU A 140 7.57 5.95 -11.55
C LEU A 140 8.04 6.59 -12.86
N PRO A 141 7.13 6.90 -13.79
CA PRO A 141 7.48 7.69 -14.97
C PRO A 141 8.08 9.04 -14.58
N ALA A 142 9.18 9.43 -15.23
CA ALA A 142 9.90 10.67 -14.92
C ALA A 142 9.04 11.93 -15.11
N ARG A 143 8.02 11.87 -15.99
CA ARG A 143 7.01 12.92 -16.17
C ARG A 143 6.27 13.32 -14.89
N PHE A 144 6.19 12.44 -13.89
CA PHE A 144 5.59 12.77 -12.61
C PHE A 144 6.42 13.79 -11.80
N PHE A 145 7.70 13.96 -12.13
CA PHE A 145 8.65 14.82 -11.42
C PHE A 145 8.99 16.11 -12.20
N ALA A 146 8.25 16.43 -13.26
CA ALA A 146 8.54 17.59 -14.12
C ALA A 146 8.57 18.92 -13.35
N SER A 147 7.75 19.06 -12.31
CA SER A 147 7.73 20.25 -11.44
C SER A 147 8.95 20.38 -10.53
N ALA A 148 9.80 19.35 -10.45
CA ALA A 148 10.91 19.28 -9.52
C ALA A 148 12.27 19.60 -10.18
N ALA A 149 12.27 20.18 -11.39
CA ALA A 149 13.46 20.49 -12.19
C ALA A 149 14.31 19.27 -12.58
N LEU A 150 13.68 18.10 -12.64
CA LEU A 150 14.27 16.87 -13.17
C LEU A 150 14.36 16.98 -14.71
N GLU A 151 15.55 16.79 -15.26
CA GLU A 151 15.82 16.68 -16.70
C GLU A 151 16.03 15.20 -17.03
N PRO A 152 15.00 14.51 -17.52
CA PRO A 152 15.01 13.05 -17.59
C PRO A 152 15.99 12.53 -18.65
N ASP A 153 17.10 11.96 -18.17
CA ASP A 153 18.05 11.15 -18.94
C ASP A 153 17.60 9.68 -19.08
N GLN A 154 16.44 9.34 -18.51
CA GLN A 154 15.71 8.08 -18.68
C GLN A 154 14.21 8.26 -18.42
N GLU A 155 13.39 7.31 -18.88
CA GLU A 155 11.92 7.41 -18.82
C GLU A 155 11.33 7.22 -17.41
N THR A 156 12.07 6.59 -16.49
CA THR A 156 11.59 6.27 -15.14
C THR A 156 12.59 6.67 -14.07
N VAL A 157 12.08 6.96 -12.87
CA VAL A 157 12.87 7.19 -11.66
C VAL A 157 12.59 6.06 -10.69
N LEU A 158 13.64 5.42 -10.16
CA LEU A 158 13.52 4.51 -9.02
C LEU A 158 13.26 5.36 -7.77
N CYS A 159 12.19 5.05 -7.06
CA CYS A 159 11.69 5.81 -5.93
C CYS A 159 11.62 4.93 -4.69
N LEU A 160 11.77 5.55 -3.52
CA LEU A 160 11.42 4.98 -2.23
C LEU A 160 9.89 4.98 -2.09
N ARG A 161 9.34 3.92 -1.52
CA ARG A 161 7.92 3.77 -1.20
C ARG A 161 7.76 3.32 0.24
N SER A 162 6.91 4.01 0.98
CA SER A 162 6.46 3.57 2.30
C SER A 162 4.96 3.29 2.28
N VAL A 163 4.55 2.24 2.99
CA VAL A 163 3.14 1.89 3.22
C VAL A 163 2.91 1.94 4.73
N LEU A 164 2.15 2.92 5.19
CA LEU A 164 2.01 3.25 6.60
C LEU A 164 0.85 2.45 7.21
N MET A 165 0.96 1.12 7.15
CA MET A 165 -0.15 0.19 7.41
C MET A 165 -0.64 0.09 8.86
N LYS A 166 0.12 0.64 9.80
CA LYS A 166 -0.08 0.54 11.24
C LYS A 166 -0.44 1.91 11.83
N PRO A 167 -1.52 2.03 12.63
CA PRO A 167 -1.87 3.29 13.29
C PRO A 167 -0.72 3.88 14.12
N GLU A 168 0.12 3.01 14.69
CA GLU A 168 1.28 3.39 15.50
C GLU A 168 2.32 4.20 14.72
N HIS A 169 2.35 4.11 13.39
CA HIS A 169 3.24 4.96 12.58
C HIS A 169 2.98 6.44 12.80
N ARG A 170 1.75 6.84 13.14
CA ARG A 170 1.43 8.23 13.50
C ARG A 170 2.23 8.68 14.71
N ALA A 171 2.30 7.85 15.76
CA ALA A 171 3.04 8.16 16.98
C ALA A 171 4.57 8.05 16.77
N TRP A 172 5.01 7.18 15.87
CA TRP A 172 6.43 6.96 15.57
C TRP A 172 7.00 7.91 14.51
N MET A 173 6.19 8.82 13.96
CA MET A 173 6.55 9.61 12.79
C MET A 173 7.83 10.42 12.99
N ASP A 174 8.00 11.07 14.14
CA ASP A 174 9.19 11.89 14.41
C ASP A 174 10.47 11.04 14.40
N ARG A 175 10.42 9.81 14.94
CA ARG A 175 11.55 8.87 14.93
C ARG A 175 11.84 8.35 13.52
N ILE A 176 10.81 8.08 12.73
CA ILE A 176 10.92 7.66 11.33
C ILE A 176 11.62 8.76 10.53
N VAL A 177 11.14 10.00 10.62
CA VAL A 177 11.68 11.16 9.91
C VAL A 177 13.11 11.46 10.36
N GLU A 178 13.40 11.41 11.65
CA GLU A 178 14.75 11.62 12.16
C GLU A 178 15.73 10.56 11.65
N THR A 179 15.32 9.30 11.61
CA THR A 179 16.16 8.22 11.06
C THR A 179 16.39 8.43 9.56
N LEU A 180 15.36 8.79 8.79
CA LEU A 180 15.48 9.11 7.38
C LEU A 180 16.40 10.32 7.14
N ARG A 181 16.31 11.35 7.99
CA ARG A 181 17.17 12.54 7.93
C ARG A 181 18.64 12.16 8.10
N GLN A 182 18.97 11.34 9.09
CA GLN A 182 20.34 10.87 9.31
C GLN A 182 20.88 10.03 8.14
N VAL A 183 20.02 9.21 7.51
CA VAL A 183 20.39 8.47 6.29
C VAL A 183 20.64 9.43 5.13
N ALA A 184 19.80 10.45 4.98
CA ALA A 184 19.96 11.45 3.93
C ALA A 184 21.27 12.25 4.10
N ASP A 185 21.59 12.64 5.34
CA ASP A 185 22.85 13.31 5.68
C ASP A 185 24.06 12.44 5.29
N GLU A 186 23.98 11.11 5.48
CA GLU A 186 25.03 10.15 5.11
C GLU A 186 25.17 9.93 3.60
N VAL A 187 24.04 9.81 2.88
CA VAL A 187 24.01 9.31 1.50
C VAL A 187 23.97 10.43 0.46
N ILE A 188 23.20 11.47 0.71
CA ILE A 188 22.96 12.58 -0.23
C ILE A 188 23.96 13.71 0.03
N GLY A 189 24.44 13.85 1.27
CA GLY A 189 25.25 14.97 1.71
C GLY A 189 24.38 16.15 2.17
N ALA A 190 24.95 16.97 3.05
CA ALA A 190 24.36 18.26 3.45
C ALA A 190 24.71 19.35 2.43
#